data_AF-A0A2D6PUE2-F1
#
_entry.id   AF-A0A2D6PUE2-F1
#
_cell.length_a   1.000
_cell.length_b   1.000
_cell.length_c   1.000
_cell.angle_alpha   90.00
_cell.angle_beta   90.00
_cell.angle_gamma   90.00
#
_symmetry.space_group_name_H-M   'P 1'
#
loop_
_entity.id
_entity.type
_entity.pdbx_description
1 polymer ?
#
loop_
_entity_poly.entity_id
_entity_poly.type
_entity_poly.pdbx_seq_one_letter_code
_entity_poly.pdbx_strand_id
1 'polypeptide(L)' 'MPGEVRSVASVGREWLILTTNQIIRVDKQTRRARTVTPFDGAAIPHGIAVTGSGIFVVTDDGRVLCFGK' A
#
# COMPACT_ATOMS: atom_id res chain seq x y z
N MET A 1 -16.09 2.47 1.85
CA MET A 1 -15.46 1.51 2.80
C MET A 1 -14.04 1.25 2.32
N PRO A 2 -13.05 1.02 3.20
CA PRO A 2 -11.78 0.46 2.76
C PRO A 2 -12.08 -0.77 1.91
N GLY A 3 -11.44 -0.89 0.74
CA GLY A 3 -11.55 -2.11 -0.04
C GLY A 3 -11.03 -3.31 0.75
N GLU A 4 -11.29 -4.52 0.27
CA GLU A 4 -10.74 -5.75 0.84
C GLU A 4 -9.22 -5.62 1.06
N VAL A 5 -8.74 -6.09 2.22
CA VAL A 5 -7.31 -6.12 2.54
C VAL A 5 -6.65 -7.21 1.70
N ARG A 6 -5.66 -6.82 0.90
CA ARG A 6 -4.95 -7.74 -0.01
C ARG A 6 -3.56 -8.12 0.48
N SER A 7 -2.86 -7.17 1.06
CA SER A 7 -1.49 -7.38 1.54
C SER A 7 -1.11 -6.32 2.59
N VAL A 8 -0.12 -6.62 3.42
CA VAL A 8 0.34 -5.74 4.50
C VAL A 8 1.87 -5.70 4.50
N ALA A 9 2.44 -4.52 4.63
CA ALA A 9 3.88 -4.32 4.83
C ALA A 9 4.16 -3.42 6.04
N SER A 10 5.34 -3.56 6.63
CA SER A 10 5.81 -2.73 7.74
C SER A 10 6.83 -1.71 7.25
N VAL A 11 6.66 -0.44 7.62
CA VAL A 11 7.64 0.63 7.34
C VAL A 11 7.86 1.48 8.59
N GLY A 12 9.02 1.32 9.23
CA GLY A 12 9.34 2.02 10.47
C GLY A 12 8.21 1.96 11.51
N ARG A 13 7.59 3.11 11.78
CA ARG A 13 6.50 3.29 12.77
C ARG A 13 5.08 3.09 12.21
N GLU A 14 4.95 2.77 10.92
CA GLU A 14 3.67 2.59 10.24
C GLU A 14 3.52 1.16 9.70
N TRP A 15 2.28 0.69 9.60
CA TRP A 15 1.87 -0.39 8.70
C TRP A 15 1.33 0.21 7.41
N LEU A 16 1.62 -0.42 6.28
CA LEU A 16 1.00 -0.16 5.00
C LEU A 16 0.01 -1.29 4.73
N ILE A 17 -1.25 -0.94 4.50
CA ILE A 17 -2.30 -1.90 4.14
C ILE A 17 -2.66 -1.64 2.69
N LEU A 18 -2.41 -2.63 1.84
CA LEU A 18 -2.81 -2.62 0.45
C LEU A 18 -4.25 -3.11 0.35
N THR A 19 -5.07 -2.37 -0.38
CA THR A 19 -6.45 -2.73 -0.71
C THR A 19 -6.66 -2.62 -2.23
N THR A 20 -7.85 -2.98 -2.71
CA THR A 20 -8.19 -2.97 -4.14
C THR A 20 -7.91 -1.66 -4.87
N ASN A 21 -7.97 -0.51 -4.18
CA ASN A 21 -7.83 0.79 -4.83
C ASN A 21 -6.93 1.78 -4.08
N GLN A 22 -6.27 1.36 -3.01
CA GLN A 22 -5.43 2.26 -2.23
C GLN A 22 -4.44 1.56 -1.32
N ILE A 23 -3.42 2.33 -0.92
CA ILE A 23 -2.57 2.05 0.24
C ILE A 23 -3.04 2.89 1.41
N ILE A 24 -3.29 2.26 2.55
CA ILE A 24 -3.65 2.92 3.82
C ILE A 24 -2.45 2.84 4.76
N ARG A 25 -2.05 3.96 5.35
CA ARG A 25 -1.00 3.99 6.38
C ARG A 25 -1.63 3.94 7.76
N VAL A 26 -1.13 3.08 8.63
CA VAL A 26 -1.61 2.95 10.01
C VAL A 26 -0.45 3.13 10.97
N ASP A 27 -0.52 4.15 11.82
CA ASP A 27 0.49 4.36 12.86
C ASP A 27 0.40 3.24 13.91
N LYS A 28 1.55 2.63 14.22
CA LYS A 28 1.62 1.45 15.11
C LYS A 28 1.25 1.77 16.55
N GLN A 29 1.52 2.99 17.02
CA GLN A 29 1.34 3.36 18.43
C GLN A 29 -0.07 3.88 18.70
N THR A 30 -0.49 4.86 17.91
CA THR A 30 -1.77 5.55 18.05
C THR A 30 -2.91 4.80 17.38
N ARG A 31 -2.61 3.79 16.55
CA ARG A 31 -3.59 3.03 15.74
C ARG A 31 -4.43 3.90 14.81
N ARG A 32 -3.98 5.13 14.54
CA ARG A 32 -4.64 6.03 13.60
C ARG A 32 -4.27 5.68 12.17
N ALA A 33 -5.29 5.62 11.31
CA ALA A 33 -5.11 5.47 9.87
C ALA A 33 -5.00 6.85 9.19
N ARG A 34 -4.09 6.97 8.23
CA ARG A 34 -3.71 8.20 7.52
C ARG A 34 -3.51 7.89 6.04
N THR A 35 -3.82 8.89 5.21
CA THR A 35 -3.51 9.06 3.79
C THR A 35 -3.57 7.82 2.90
N VAL A 36 -4.53 7.92 2.00
CA VAL A 36 -4.82 7.06 0.86
C VAL A 36 -3.87 7.44 -0.27
N THR A 37 -3.02 6.51 -0.74
CA THR A 37 -2.46 6.62 -2.09
C THR A 37 -3.42 5.91 -3.02
N PRO A 38 -4.25 6.63 -3.81
CA PRO A 38 -5.22 5.98 -4.68
C PRO A 38 -4.51 5.33 -5.88
N PHE A 39 -5.05 4.20 -6.34
CA PHE A 39 -4.80 3.68 -7.67
C PHE A 39 -5.93 4.15 -8.59
N ASP A 40 -5.55 4.67 -9.75
CA ASP A 40 -6.41 5.25 -10.78
C ASP A 40 -7.14 4.19 -11.64
N GLY A 41 -7.13 2.93 -11.19
CA GLY A 41 -7.94 1.84 -11.75
C GLY A 41 -7.37 1.19 -13.01
N ALA A 42 -6.17 1.57 -13.46
CA ALA A 42 -5.52 0.98 -14.63
C ALA A 42 -5.07 -0.48 -14.42
N ALA A 43 -4.80 -0.88 -13.17
CA ALA A 43 -4.41 -2.23 -12.79
C ALA A 43 -4.78 -2.50 -11.32
N ILE A 44 -5.11 -3.76 -11.01
CA ILE A 44 -5.51 -4.16 -9.66
C ILE A 44 -4.27 -4.58 -8.87
N PRO A 45 -4.00 -3.99 -7.70
CA PRO A 45 -2.84 -4.34 -6.91
C PRO A 45 -3.05 -5.66 -6.16
N HIS A 46 -1.99 -6.45 -6.00
CA HIS A 46 -2.02 -7.77 -5.36
C HIS A 46 -1.01 -7.92 -4.23
N GLY A 47 0.17 -7.33 -4.35
CA GLY A 47 1.24 -7.46 -3.36
C GLY A 47 1.91 -6.12 -3.08
N ILE A 48 2.35 -5.92 -1.84
CA ILE A 48 3.14 -4.76 -1.44
C ILE A 48 4.45 -5.21 -0.77
N ALA A 49 5.55 -4.55 -1.12
CA ALA A 49 6.85 -4.72 -0.48
C ALA A 49 7.46 -3.36 -0.18
N VAL A 50 8.28 -3.28 0.87
CA VAL A 50 8.97 -2.06 1.26
C VAL A 50 10.46 -2.35 1.38
N THR A 51 11.30 -1.49 0.79
CA THR A 51 12.75 -1.52 0.98
C THR A 51 13.29 -0.10 1.04
N GLY A 52 14.07 0.22 2.08
CA GLY A 52 14.51 1.59 2.35
C GLY A 52 13.33 2.56 2.45
N SER A 53 13.34 3.63 1.65
CA SER A 53 12.22 4.58 1.52
C SER A 53 11.21 4.19 0.42
N GLY A 54 11.50 3.16 -0.38
CA GLY A 54 10.69 2.76 -1.53
C GLY A 54 9.56 1.81 -1.17
N ILE A 55 8.40 2.03 -1.78
CA ILE A 55 7.22 1.16 -1.70
C ILE A 55 6.97 0.58 -3.09
N PHE A 56 6.93 -0.74 -3.18
CA PHE A 56 6.75 -1.49 -4.42
C PHE A 56 5.41 -2.22 -4.37
N VAL A 57 4.61 -2.09 -5.44
CA VAL A 57 3.31 -2.74 -5.56
C VAL A 57 3.26 -3.54 -6.84
N VAL A 58 2.98 -4.84 -6.72
CA VAL A 58 2.77 -5.73 -7.88
C VAL A 58 1.29 -5.69 -8.26
N THR A 59 1.02 -5.54 -9.55
CA THR A 59 -0.31 -5.49 -10.14
C THR A 59 -0.64 -6.74 -10.96
N ASP A 60 -1.93 -6.96 -11.22
CA ASP A 60 -2.46 -8.09 -11.99
C ASP A 60 -1.95 -8.15 -13.43
N ASP A 61 -1.69 -6.99 -14.03
CA ASP A 61 -1.11 -6.84 -15.37
C ASP A 61 0.41 -7.10 -15.43
N GLY A 62 1.02 -7.57 -14.33
CA GLY A 62 2.43 -7.95 -14.27
C GLY A 62 3.41 -6.77 -14.11
N ARG A 63 2.91 -5.56 -13.84
CA ARG A 63 3.75 -4.38 -13.58
C ARG A 63 4.13 -4.28 -12.10
N VAL A 64 5.16 -3.47 -11.85
CA VAL A 64 5.57 -3.05 -10.50
C VAL A 64 5.52 -1.54 -10.42
N LEU A 65 4.61 -1.01 -9.60
CA LEU A 65 4.51 0.40 -9.30
C LEU A 65 5.45 0.74 -8.14
N CYS A 66 6.18 1.85 -8.26
CA CYS A 66 7.11 2.33 -7.25
C CYS A 66 6.68 3.70 -6.73
N PHE A 67 6.59 3.85 -5.40
CA PHE A 67 6.28 5.10 -4.72
C PHE A 67 7.41 5.48 -3.75
N GLY A 68 7.58 6.78 -3.47
CA GLY A 68 8.56 7.26 -2.48
C GLY A 68 9.95 7.61 -3.04
N LYS A 69 9.98 8.22 -4.24
CA LYS A 69 11.17 8.87 -4.79
C LYS A 69 11.19 10.35 -4.43
#